data_AF-A0A3S5AVF8-F1
#
_entry.id   AF-A0A3S5AVF8-F1
#
_cell.length_a   1.000
_cell.length_b   1.000
_cell.length_c   1.000
_cell.angle_alpha   90.00
_cell.angle_beta   90.00
_cell.angle_gamma   90.00
#
_symmetry.space_group_name_H-M   'P 1'
#
loop_
_entity.id
_entity.type
_entity.pdbx_description
1 polymer ?
#
loop_
_entity_poly.entity_id
_entity_poly.type
_entity_poly.pdbx_seq_one_letter_code
_entity_poly.pdbx_strand_id
1 'polypeptide(L)'
;MKRIIVAMLALAVLPASAECWVVSNLKGSTFMKDDGYKRIDDGFSGSFMITIDEKNSSVVTNGADAGGMKYIPTSKNTIVGLSQSDSGEAVETWSINNDRKVLMTKVITGWGGFDSSKAFVGDVVGKC
;
A
#
# COMPACT_ATOMS: atom_id res chain seq x y z
N MET A 1 -49.27 -34.04 18.24
CA MET A 1 -48.81 -33.54 16.93
C MET A 1 -48.58 -32.05 17.02
N LYS A 2 -47.33 -31.57 16.96
CA LYS A 2 -46.96 -30.19 16.62
C LYS A 2 -45.44 -30.18 16.42
N ARG A 3 -45.01 -30.36 15.17
CA ARG A 3 -43.60 -30.25 14.76
C ARG A 3 -43.32 -28.76 14.56
N ILE A 4 -42.55 -28.17 15.47
CA ILE A 4 -42.00 -26.82 15.28
C ILE A 4 -40.74 -27.00 14.43
N ILE A 5 -40.82 -26.66 13.14
CA ILE A 5 -39.66 -26.58 12.26
C ILE A 5 -39.03 -25.21 12.50
N VAL A 6 -37.95 -25.17 13.28
CA VAL A 6 -37.10 -23.99 13.37
C VAL A 6 -36.11 -24.06 12.20
N ALA A 7 -36.38 -23.32 11.13
CA ALA A 7 -35.42 -23.11 10.06
C ALA A 7 -34.34 -22.14 10.58
N MET A 8 -33.15 -22.69 10.84
CA MET A 8 -31.98 -21.93 11.28
C MET A 8 -31.41 -21.20 10.04
N LEU A 9 -31.67 -19.89 9.96
CA LEU A 9 -31.09 -19.02 8.94
C LEU A 9 -29.61 -18.79 9.28
N ALA A 10 -28.74 -19.71 8.86
CA ALA A 10 -27.30 -19.51 8.92
C ALA A 10 -26.92 -18.46 7.85
N LEU A 11 -26.93 -17.18 8.24
CA LEU A 11 -26.23 -16.14 7.47
C LEU A 11 -24.74 -16.51 7.50
N ALA A 12 -24.26 -17.09 6.40
CA ALA A 12 -22.83 -17.25 6.17
C ALA A 12 -22.23 -15.85 6.07
N VAL A 13 -21.64 -15.37 7.16
CA VAL A 13 -20.79 -14.18 7.16
C VAL A 13 -19.56 -14.56 6.36
N LEU A 14 -19.53 -14.20 5.07
CA LEU A 14 -18.32 -14.34 4.28
C LEU A 14 -17.25 -13.47 4.95
N PRO A 15 -16.07 -14.00 5.30
CA PRO A 15 -15.01 -13.18 5.81
C PRO A 15 -14.64 -12.18 4.71
N ALA A 16 -14.79 -10.89 5.01
CA ALA A 16 -14.11 -9.86 4.24
C ALA A 16 -12.61 -10.18 4.36
N SER A 17 -12.00 -10.70 3.29
CA SER A 17 -10.60 -11.12 3.31
C SER A 17 -9.72 -9.88 3.20
N ALA A 18 -9.51 -9.19 4.32
CA ALA A 18 -8.45 -8.21 4.42
C ALA A 18 -7.13 -8.95 4.30
N GLU A 19 -6.35 -8.63 3.27
CA GLU A 19 -4.98 -9.14 3.16
C GLU A 19 -4.06 -8.17 3.89
N CYS A 20 -3.23 -8.66 4.80
CA CYS A 20 -2.17 -7.85 5.38
C CYS A 20 -0.79 -8.43 5.07
N TRP A 21 0.17 -7.56 4.80
CA TRP A 21 1.53 -7.93 4.43
C TRP A 21 2.53 -7.08 5.20
N VAL A 22 3.60 -7.70 5.67
CA VAL A 22 4.76 -7.01 6.24
C VAL A 22 5.87 -7.06 5.21
N VAL A 23 6.35 -5.90 4.78
CA VAL A 23 7.41 -5.76 3.78
C VAL A 23 8.58 -4.95 4.32
N SER A 24 9.78 -5.26 3.85
CA SER A 24 11.01 -4.55 4.23
C SER A 24 12.02 -4.54 3.08
N ASN A 25 13.21 -3.98 3.32
CA ASN A 25 14.31 -3.96 2.36
C ASN A 25 13.94 -3.33 1.00
N LEU A 26 13.11 -2.29 1.02
CA LEU A 26 12.76 -1.53 -0.18
C LEU A 26 14.00 -0.79 -0.69
N LYS A 27 14.45 -1.16 -1.89
CA LYS A 27 15.60 -0.59 -2.58
C LYS A 27 15.24 -0.33 -4.03
N GLY A 28 15.82 0.72 -4.61
CA GLY A 28 15.50 1.11 -5.97
C GLY A 28 16.09 2.45 -6.34
N SER A 29 15.31 3.24 -7.07
CA SER A 29 15.79 4.52 -7.57
C SER A 29 14.76 5.64 -7.38
N THR A 30 15.29 6.81 -7.05
CA THR A 30 14.58 8.08 -7.01
C THR A 30 15.12 9.00 -8.12
N PHE A 31 14.24 9.80 -8.71
CA PHE A 31 14.55 10.88 -9.64
C PHE A 31 13.87 12.15 -9.13
N MET A 32 14.59 12.99 -8.39
CA MET A 32 14.05 14.17 -7.73
C MET A 32 14.52 15.47 -8.39
N LYS A 33 13.67 16.51 -8.38
CA LYS A 33 13.95 17.79 -9.02
C LYS A 33 15.21 18.46 -8.49
N ASP A 34 15.40 18.48 -7.17
CA ASP A 34 16.59 19.10 -6.54
C ASP A 34 17.91 18.42 -6.98
N ASP A 35 17.84 17.16 -7.38
CA ASP A 35 18.98 16.41 -7.93
C ASP A 35 19.08 16.51 -9.47
N GLY A 36 18.25 17.36 -10.09
CA GLY A 36 18.16 17.52 -11.53
C GLY A 36 17.57 16.30 -12.24
N TYR A 37 16.71 15.54 -11.56
CA TYR A 37 16.12 14.28 -12.03
C TYR A 37 17.14 13.22 -12.42
N LYS A 38 18.34 13.26 -11.85
CA LYS A 38 19.32 12.19 -12.01
C LYS A 38 18.86 10.95 -11.23
N ARG A 39 19.22 9.77 -11.73
CA ARG A 39 18.99 8.50 -11.03
C ARG A 39 19.86 8.47 -9.77
N ILE A 40 19.23 8.30 -8.62
CA ILE A 40 19.90 8.06 -7.34
C ILE A 40 19.47 6.69 -6.82
N ASP A 41 20.44 5.86 -6.43
CA ASP A 41 20.17 4.61 -5.72
C ASP A 41 19.71 4.94 -4.30
N ASP A 42 18.51 4.48 -3.94
CA ASP A 42 17.78 4.91 -2.75
C ASP A 42 17.04 3.71 -2.13
N GLY A 43 16.55 3.88 -0.91
CA GLY A 43 15.78 2.87 -0.21
C GLY A 43 15.19 3.34 1.11
N PHE A 44 14.24 2.57 1.62
CA PHE A 44 13.63 2.85 2.91
C PHE A 44 14.17 1.90 3.98
N SER A 45 14.59 2.48 5.11
CA SER A 45 14.93 1.73 6.31
C SER A 45 13.66 1.37 7.09
N GLY A 46 13.58 0.15 7.61
CA GLY A 46 12.46 -0.33 8.43
C GLY A 46 11.50 -1.24 7.67
N SER A 47 10.26 -1.34 8.17
CA SER A 47 9.22 -2.19 7.62
C SER A 47 7.91 -1.43 7.41
N PHE A 48 7.18 -1.84 6.40
CA PHE A 48 5.86 -1.33 6.07
C PHE A 48 4.84 -2.44 6.30
N MET A 49 3.72 -2.10 6.94
CA MET A 49 2.54 -2.94 7.03
C MET A 49 1.53 -2.46 6.00
N ILE A 50 1.19 -3.32 5.06
CA ILE A 50 0.28 -3.05 3.95
C ILE A 50 -1.00 -3.82 4.22
N THR A 51 -2.09 -3.10 4.51
CA THR A 51 -3.43 -3.67 4.62
C THR A 51 -4.20 -3.39 3.34
N ILE A 52 -4.74 -4.44 2.73
CA ILE A 52 -5.54 -4.40 1.50
C ILE A 52 -6.95 -4.86 1.86
N ASP A 53 -7.83 -3.89 2.04
CA ASP A 53 -9.24 -4.05 2.38
C ASP A 53 -10.08 -3.06 1.57
N GLU A 54 -11.28 -3.46 1.16
CA GLU A 54 -12.21 -2.63 0.37
C GLU A 54 -12.52 -1.29 1.04
N LYS A 55 -12.55 -1.26 2.38
CA LYS A 55 -12.92 -0.08 3.16
C LYS A 55 -11.75 0.56 3.89
N ASN A 56 -10.81 -0.23 4.40
CA ASN A 56 -9.77 0.24 5.31
C ASN A 56 -8.34 -0.10 4.81
N SER A 57 -8.10 -0.01 3.50
CA SER A 57 -6.74 -0.15 2.96
C SER A 57 -5.80 0.90 3.57
N SER A 58 -4.59 0.49 3.93
CA SER A 58 -3.59 1.37 4.56
C SER A 58 -2.17 0.88 4.32
N VAL A 59 -1.22 1.82 4.37
CA VAL A 59 0.21 1.52 4.49
C VAL A 59 0.73 2.26 5.71
N VAL A 60 1.27 1.52 6.67
CA VAL A 60 1.80 2.04 7.93
C VAL A 60 3.29 1.75 8.00
N THR A 61 4.08 2.75 8.34
CA THR A 61 5.53 2.64 8.54
C THR A 61 5.85 2.87 10.00
N ASN A 62 6.50 1.90 10.66
CA ASN A 62 6.88 2.00 12.08
C ASN A 62 5.72 2.42 13.01
N GLY A 63 4.47 2.02 12.71
CA GLY A 63 3.28 2.36 13.48
C GLY A 63 2.65 3.73 13.18
N ALA A 64 3.19 4.49 12.24
CA ALA A 64 2.63 5.76 11.78
C ALA A 64 2.15 5.68 10.33
N ASP A 65 1.16 6.49 9.98
CA ASP A 65 0.67 6.62 8.61
C ASP A 65 1.82 7.03 7.66
N ALA A 66 1.92 6.36 6.51
CA ALA A 66 2.99 6.54 5.55
C ALA A 66 2.84 7.81 4.67
N GLY A 67 2.37 8.91 5.25
CA GLY A 67 2.39 10.23 4.61
C GLY A 67 1.06 10.76 4.09
N GLY A 68 -0.05 10.51 4.80
CA GLY A 68 -1.34 11.16 4.53
C GLY A 68 -2.05 10.68 3.27
N MET A 69 -1.79 9.43 2.86
CA MET A 69 -2.32 8.87 1.62
C MET A 69 -3.67 8.17 1.88
N LYS A 70 -4.63 8.37 0.99
CA LYS A 70 -5.82 7.52 0.90
C LYS A 70 -5.54 6.34 -0.01
N TYR A 71 -5.70 5.12 0.50
CA TYR A 71 -5.46 3.91 -0.29
C TYR A 71 -6.75 3.31 -0.82
N ILE A 72 -6.70 2.89 -2.09
CA ILE A 72 -7.79 2.24 -2.80
C ILE A 72 -7.25 0.89 -3.32
N PRO A 73 -7.86 -0.24 -2.96
CA PRO A 73 -7.47 -1.53 -3.50
C PRO A 73 -7.88 -1.65 -4.96
N THR A 74 -6.98 -2.19 -5.78
CA THR A 74 -7.25 -2.57 -7.17
C THR A 74 -7.39 -4.09 -7.32
N SER A 75 -6.78 -4.85 -6.40
CA SER A 75 -6.91 -6.29 -6.25
C SER A 75 -6.57 -6.70 -4.81
N LYS A 76 -6.59 -7.99 -4.50
CA LYS A 76 -6.14 -8.53 -3.18
C LYS A 76 -4.65 -8.34 -2.90
N ASN A 77 -3.86 -8.01 -3.91
CA ASN A 77 -2.42 -7.89 -3.82
C ASN A 77 -1.92 -6.52 -4.26
N THR A 78 -2.81 -5.58 -4.60
CA THR A 78 -2.39 -4.28 -5.11
C THR A 78 -3.29 -3.16 -4.61
N ILE A 79 -2.65 -2.12 -4.09
CA ILE A 79 -3.30 -0.87 -3.65
C ILE A 79 -2.66 0.33 -4.35
N VAL A 80 -3.47 1.36 -4.54
CA VAL A 80 -3.03 2.67 -5.02
C VAL A 80 -3.26 3.69 -3.92
N GLY A 81 -2.21 4.40 -3.52
CA GLY A 81 -2.28 5.52 -2.61
C GLY A 81 -2.42 6.83 -3.39
N LEU A 82 -3.30 7.70 -2.94
CA LEU A 82 -3.50 9.04 -3.49
C LEU A 82 -3.42 10.07 -2.35
N SER A 83 -2.67 11.14 -2.56
CA SER A 83 -2.80 12.36 -1.74
C SER A 83 -2.90 13.58 -2.63
N GLN A 84 -3.68 14.55 -2.18
CA GLN A 84 -3.85 15.83 -2.84
C GLN A 84 -3.99 16.92 -1.77
N SER A 85 -3.25 18.00 -1.95
CA SER A 85 -3.34 19.24 -1.18
C SER A 85 -3.30 20.43 -2.13
N ASP A 86 -3.52 21.63 -1.61
CA ASP A 86 -3.35 22.87 -2.38
C ASP A 86 -1.91 23.07 -2.89
N SER A 87 -0.96 22.36 -2.29
CA SER A 87 0.47 22.44 -2.60
C SER A 87 0.98 21.34 -3.53
N GLY A 88 0.22 20.28 -3.80
CA GLY A 88 0.72 19.18 -4.64
C GLY A 88 -0.10 17.90 -4.52
N GLU A 89 0.32 16.90 -5.30
CA GLU A 89 -0.32 15.60 -5.34
C GLU A 89 0.70 14.47 -5.44
N ALA A 90 0.39 13.36 -4.79
CA ALA A 90 1.16 12.14 -4.91
C ALA A 90 0.28 10.97 -5.29
N VAL A 91 0.84 10.10 -6.12
CA VAL A 91 0.27 8.81 -6.46
C VAL A 91 1.33 7.77 -6.17
N GLU A 92 0.97 6.74 -5.41
CA GLU A 92 1.84 5.58 -5.22
C GLU A 92 1.10 4.28 -5.47
N THR A 93 1.86 3.25 -5.83
CA THR A 93 1.33 1.90 -6.00
C THR A 93 2.15 0.94 -5.16
N TRP A 94 1.47 -0.05 -4.59
CA TRP A 94 2.10 -1.17 -3.91
C TRP A 94 1.51 -2.44 -4.48
N SER A 95 2.34 -3.27 -5.12
CA SER A 95 1.91 -4.53 -5.73
C SER A 95 2.75 -5.69 -5.22
N ILE A 96 2.09 -6.70 -4.67
CA ILE A 96 2.72 -7.86 -4.06
C ILE A 96 2.61 -9.03 -5.02
N ASN A 97 3.75 -9.62 -5.39
CA ASN A 97 3.80 -10.74 -6.33
C ASN A 97 3.94 -12.10 -5.62
N ASN A 98 3.86 -13.17 -6.40
CA ASN A 98 3.98 -14.55 -5.90
C ASN A 98 5.40 -14.92 -5.45
N ASP A 99 6.41 -14.12 -5.83
CA ASP A 99 7.82 -14.34 -5.46
C ASP A 99 8.18 -13.74 -4.09
N ARG A 100 7.16 -13.36 -3.31
CA ARG A 100 7.32 -12.64 -2.03
C ARG A 100 8.09 -11.33 -2.20
N LYS A 101 7.83 -10.61 -3.29
CA LYS A 101 8.32 -9.25 -3.53
C LYS A 101 7.19 -8.25 -3.47
N VAL A 102 7.54 -7.02 -3.10
CA VAL A 102 6.68 -5.85 -3.29
C VAL A 102 7.30 -4.92 -4.32
N LEU A 103 6.52 -4.51 -5.30
CA LEU A 103 6.88 -3.51 -6.29
C LEU A 103 6.17 -2.23 -5.90
N MET A 104 6.94 -1.19 -5.61
CA MET A 104 6.42 0.10 -5.18
C MET A 104 6.83 1.19 -6.17
N THR A 105 5.88 2.02 -6.59
CA THR A 105 6.19 3.24 -7.34
C THR A 105 5.56 4.44 -6.66
N LYS A 106 6.16 5.61 -6.84
CA LYS A 106 5.62 6.88 -6.36
C LYS A 106 5.92 7.99 -7.34
N VAL A 107 4.94 8.85 -7.57
CA VAL A 107 5.09 10.12 -8.27
C VAL A 107 4.61 11.23 -7.33
N ILE A 108 5.37 12.31 -7.28
CA ILE A 108 5.18 13.47 -6.41
C ILE A 108 5.28 14.71 -7.31
N THR A 109 4.26 15.56 -7.32
CA THR A 109 4.23 16.80 -8.13
C THR A 109 3.66 17.98 -7.34
N GLY A 110 4.12 19.18 -7.64
CA GLY A 110 3.65 20.44 -7.04
C GLY A 110 4.44 20.91 -5.82
N TRP A 111 5.26 20.05 -5.21
CA TRP A 111 6.04 20.36 -4.00
C TRP A 111 7.45 20.89 -4.28
N GLY A 112 7.68 21.41 -5.48
CA GLY A 112 8.92 22.07 -5.86
C GLY A 112 10.09 21.09 -5.89
N GLY A 113 11.08 21.28 -5.02
CA GLY A 113 12.30 20.47 -4.99
C GLY A 113 12.06 18.98 -4.80
N PHE A 114 10.96 18.62 -4.12
CA PHE A 114 10.55 17.24 -3.85
C PHE A 114 9.83 16.56 -5.02
N ASP A 115 9.50 17.29 -6.08
CA ASP A 115 8.88 16.73 -7.28
C ASP A 115 9.75 15.57 -7.78
N SER A 116 9.17 14.38 -7.82
CA SER A 116 9.97 13.17 -8.04
C SER A 116 9.17 12.01 -8.63
N SER A 117 9.90 11.12 -9.29
CA SER A 117 9.44 9.75 -9.58
C SER A 117 10.33 8.76 -8.86
N LYS A 118 9.73 7.67 -8.36
CA LYS A 118 10.40 6.66 -7.55
C LYS A 118 9.91 5.27 -7.93
N ALA A 119 10.83 4.31 -7.91
CA ALA A 119 10.54 2.90 -8.13
C ALA A 119 11.42 2.03 -7.22
N PHE A 120 10.80 1.17 -6.42
CA PHE A 120 11.45 0.31 -5.45
C PHE A 120 10.96 -1.13 -5.54
N VAL A 121 11.85 -2.05 -5.18
CA VAL A 121 11.53 -3.46 -4.94
C VAL A 121 11.89 -3.78 -3.49
N GLY A 122 10.96 -4.41 -2.78
CA GLY A 122 11.18 -4.90 -1.42
C GLY A 122 10.86 -6.38 -1.28
N ASP A 123 11.05 -6.89 -0.06
CA ASP A 123 10.79 -8.27 0.33
C ASP A 123 9.54 -8.35 1.20
N VAL A 124 8.68 -9.34 0.94
CA VAL A 124 7.60 -9.73 1.86
C VAL A 124 8.21 -10.63 2.93
N VAL A 125 8.28 -10.12 4.15
CA VAL A 125 8.87 -10.81 5.30
C VAL A 125 7.83 -11.49 6.18
N GLY A 126 6.53 -11.18 6.01
CA GLY A 126 5.46 -11.83 6.75
C GLY A 126 4.06 -11.35 6.40
N LYS A 127 3.12 -11.84 7.20
CA LYS A 127 1.72 -11.41 7.25
C LYS A 127 1.49 -10.61 8.54
N CYS A 128 0.49 -9.73 8.51
CA CYS A 128 -0.25 -9.35 9.71
C CYS A 128 -1.70 -9.84 9.55
#